data_AF-A0A2I1BSX2-F1
#
_entry.id   AF-A0A2I1BSX2-F1
#
_cell.length_a   1.000
_cell.length_b   1.000
_cell.length_c   1.000
_cell.angle_alpha   90.00
_cell.angle_beta   90.00
_cell.angle_gamma   90.00
#
_symmetry.space_group_name_H-M   'P 1'
#
loop_
_entity.id
_entity.type
_entity.pdbx_description
1 polymer ?
#
loop_
_entity_poly.entity_id
_entity_poly.type
_entity_poly.pdbx_seq_one_letter_code
_entity_poly.pdbx_strand_id
1 'polypeptide(L)'
;MPKQTRHPITNSQKAALRAYHHLKPYLSNLQLQKWFEEQYKQLINPSSVSRILSPRFAFLNTLEPHLLPDKRRRTETWPELENALFKWIRRAESQITISQEVIQEKARQF
;
A
#
# COMPACT_ATOMS: atom_id res chain seq x y z
N MET A 1 14.18 17.86 17.98
CA MET A 1 14.45 17.03 16.79
C MET A 1 13.17 16.90 15.98
N PRO A 2 13.08 17.41 14.74
CA PRO A 2 11.89 17.22 13.91
C PRO A 2 11.68 15.71 13.66
N LYS A 3 10.46 15.21 13.91
CA LYS A 3 10.08 13.83 13.58
C LYS A 3 10.17 13.68 12.06
N GLN A 4 11.16 12.95 11.55
CA GLN A 4 11.19 12.53 10.16
C GLN A 4 9.89 11.78 9.85
N THR A 5 9.01 12.42 9.08
CA THR A 5 7.81 11.79 8.55
C THR A 5 8.27 10.71 7.58
N ARG A 6 8.11 9.45 7.97
CA ARG A 6 8.40 8.32 7.10
C ARG A 6 7.43 8.35 5.93
N HIS A 7 7.91 8.80 4.76
CA HIS A 7 7.14 8.69 3.53
C HIS A 7 6.93 7.20 3.22
N PRO A 8 5.68 6.75 3.03
CA PRO A 8 5.42 5.36 2.70
C PRO A 8 5.95 5.07 1.29
N ILE A 9 6.71 3.98 1.15
CA ILE A 9 7.19 3.52 -0.15
C ILE A 9 6.02 2.84 -0.88
N THR A 10 5.66 3.34 -2.05
CA THR A 10 4.57 2.82 -2.88
C THR A 10 4.94 1.46 -3.49
N ASN A 11 3.97 0.73 -4.03
CA ASN A 11 4.26 -0.55 -4.68
C ASN A 11 4.95 -0.37 -6.04
N SER A 12 4.67 0.74 -6.74
CA SER A 12 5.36 1.13 -7.97
C SER A 12 6.86 1.34 -7.73
N GLN A 13 7.22 2.08 -6.68
CA GLN A 13 8.62 2.28 -6.26
C GLN A 13 9.33 0.97 -5.91
N LYS A 14 8.64 0.05 -5.23
CA LYS A 14 9.19 -1.27 -4.88
C LYS A 14 9.41 -2.13 -6.13
N ALA A 15 8.46 -2.12 -7.06
CA ALA A 15 8.57 -2.84 -8.32
C ALA A 15 9.77 -2.33 -9.14
N ALA A 16 9.94 -1.00 -9.23
CA ALA A 16 11.10 -0.39 -9.89
C ALA A 16 12.43 -0.79 -9.25
N LEU A 17 12.51 -0.81 -7.91
CA LEU A 17 13.70 -1.27 -7.18
C LEU A 17 14.03 -2.74 -7.48
N ARG A 18 13.00 -3.61 -7.53
CA ARG A 18 13.17 -5.03 -7.87
C ARG A 18 13.59 -5.23 -9.33
N ALA A 19 13.00 -4.48 -10.26
CA ALA A 19 13.39 -4.50 -11.67
C ALA A 19 14.84 -4.05 -11.85
N TYR A 20 15.26 -2.98 -11.16
CA TYR A 20 16.64 -2.51 -11.21
C TYR A 20 17.64 -3.53 -10.67
N HIS A 21 17.33 -4.21 -9.56
CA HIS A 21 18.13 -5.31 -9.04
C HIS A 21 18.17 -6.51 -10.01
N HIS A 22 17.07 -6.83 -10.70
CA HIS A 22 17.06 -7.89 -11.70
C HIS A 22 17.97 -7.56 -12.90
N LEU A 23 18.03 -6.30 -13.32
CA LEU A 23 18.94 -5.86 -14.39
C LEU A 23 20.41 -5.87 -13.94
N LYS A 24 20.66 -5.63 -12.64
CA LYS A 24 22.02 -5.55 -12.06
C LYS A 24 22.11 -6.35 -10.75
N PRO A 25 22.12 -7.69 -10.81
CA PRO A 25 22.08 -8.55 -9.62
C PRO A 25 23.36 -8.51 -8.78
N TYR A 26 24.44 -7.96 -9.33
CA TYR A 26 25.73 -7.79 -8.65
C TYR A 26 25.76 -6.56 -7.72
N LEU A 27 24.75 -5.70 -7.76
CA LEU A 27 24.71 -4.51 -6.91
C LEU A 27 24.41 -4.87 -5.46
N SER A 28 25.18 -4.28 -4.55
CA SER A 28 24.93 -4.37 -3.12
C SER A 28 23.68 -3.60 -2.70
N ASN A 29 23.09 -3.96 -1.55
CA ASN A 29 21.96 -3.24 -0.97
C ASN A 29 22.25 -1.74 -0.75
N LEU A 30 23.51 -1.38 -0.44
CA LEU A 30 23.93 0.02 -0.30
C LEU A 30 23.90 0.78 -1.63
N GLN A 31 24.31 0.14 -2.73
CA GLN A 31 24.24 0.75 -4.05
C GLN A 31 22.79 0.90 -4.53
N LEU A 32 21.94 -0.09 -4.25
CA LEU A 32 20.51 -0.01 -4.52
C LEU A 32 19.82 1.09 -3.71
N GLN A 33 20.22 1.28 -2.44
CA GLN A 33 19.77 2.39 -1.62
C GLN A 33 20.13 3.73 -2.27
N LYS A 34 21.40 3.92 -2.65
CA LYS A 34 21.85 5.17 -3.30
C LYS A 34 21.06 5.45 -4.57
N TRP A 35 20.88 4.45 -5.42
CA TRP A 35 20.05 4.57 -6.61
C TRP A 35 18.62 4.98 -6.27
N PHE A 36 17.99 4.36 -5.26
CA PHE A 36 16.63 4.71 -4.84
C PHE A 36 16.51 6.15 -4.35
N GLU A 37 17.46 6.60 -3.54
CA GLU A 37 17.54 7.96 -3.01
C GLU A 37 17.75 8.99 -4.13
N GLU A 38 18.57 8.68 -5.12
CA GLU A 38 18.81 9.53 -6.28
C GLU A 38 17.56 9.68 -7.16
N GLN A 39 16.85 8.57 -7.41
CA GLN A 39 15.67 8.52 -8.29
C GLN A 39 14.43 9.15 -7.65
N TYR A 40 14.13 8.82 -6.39
CA TYR A 40 12.88 9.22 -5.73
C TYR A 40 13.04 10.34 -4.71
N LYS A 41 14.27 10.85 -4.51
CA LYS A 41 14.60 11.85 -3.48
C LYS A 41 14.08 11.47 -2.09
N GLN A 42 14.02 10.17 -1.82
CA GLN A 42 13.45 9.59 -0.61
C GLN A 42 14.44 8.63 0.04
N LEU A 43 14.72 8.85 1.32
CA LEU A 43 15.60 8.01 2.12
C LEU A 43 15.00 6.62 2.34
N ILE A 44 15.83 5.59 2.18
CA ILE A 44 15.44 4.20 2.42
C ILE A 44 16.50 3.49 3.26
N ASN A 45 16.06 2.76 4.28
CA ASN A 45 16.98 1.97 5.10
C ASN A 45 17.44 0.71 4.32
N PRO A 46 18.72 0.30 4.39
CA PRO A 46 19.20 -0.97 3.82
C PRO A 46 18.33 -2.20 4.17
N SER A 47 17.81 -2.25 5.40
CA SER A 47 16.88 -3.32 5.83
C SER A 47 15.57 -3.32 5.05
N SER A 48 15.06 -2.15 4.68
CA SER A 48 13.90 -2.01 3.81
C SER A 48 14.19 -2.48 2.40
N VAL A 49 15.38 -2.20 1.86
CA VAL A 49 15.82 -2.70 0.53
C VAL A 49 15.81 -4.23 0.53
N SER A 50 16.48 -4.87 1.49
CA SER A 50 16.46 -6.34 1.63
C SER A 50 15.04 -6.90 1.74
N ARG A 51 14.19 -6.24 2.55
CA ARG A 51 12.77 -6.63 2.67
C ARG A 51 12.01 -6.52 1.35
N ILE A 52 12.25 -5.50 0.53
CA ILE A 52 11.61 -5.32 -0.78
C ILE A 52 12.10 -6.36 -1.79
N LEU A 53 13.36 -6.77 -1.72
CA LEU A 53 13.92 -7.82 -2.56
C LEU A 53 13.46 -9.23 -2.17
N SER A 54 13.01 -9.42 -0.92
CA SER A 54 12.51 -10.72 -0.44
C SER A 54 11.33 -11.26 -1.25
N PRO A 55 11.06 -12.59 -1.18
CA PRO A 55 9.94 -13.23 -1.88
C PRO A 55 8.57 -12.63 -1.53
N ARG A 56 8.44 -11.97 -0.37
CA ARG A 56 7.21 -11.28 0.05
C ARG A 56 6.69 -10.31 -1.00
N PHE A 57 7.57 -9.70 -1.80
CA PHE A 57 7.21 -8.75 -2.85
C PHE A 57 7.44 -9.31 -4.26
N ALA A 58 7.64 -10.62 -4.42
CA ALA A 58 7.79 -11.24 -5.73
C ALA A 58 6.58 -11.02 -6.64
N PHE A 59 5.37 -10.94 -6.05
CA PHE A 59 4.13 -10.64 -6.77
C PHE A 59 4.16 -9.29 -7.52
N LEU A 60 5.00 -8.34 -7.11
CA LEU A 60 5.17 -7.06 -7.81
C LEU A 60 5.84 -7.19 -9.17
N ASN A 61 6.56 -8.29 -9.42
CA ASN A 61 7.22 -8.54 -10.70
C ASN A 61 6.24 -9.03 -11.77
N THR A 62 5.11 -9.62 -11.36
CA THR A 62 4.11 -10.21 -12.26
C THR A 62 2.96 -9.26 -12.56
N LEU A 63 2.80 -8.21 -11.75
CA LEU A 63 1.74 -7.22 -11.92
C LEU A 63 2.16 -6.16 -12.94
N GLU A 64 1.28 -5.92 -13.90
CA GLU A 64 1.41 -4.79 -14.82
C GLU A 64 1.43 -3.45 -14.05
N PRO A 65 2.20 -2.44 -14.52
CA PRO A 65 2.37 -1.17 -13.81
C PRO A 65 1.05 -0.46 -13.46
N HIS A 66 0.03 -0.60 -14.31
CA HIS A 66 -1.30 -0.01 -14.10
C HIS A 66 -2.13 -0.72 -13.01
N LEU A 67 -1.80 -1.96 -12.68
CA LEU A 67 -2.46 -2.75 -11.63
C LEU A 67 -1.77 -2.61 -10.27
N LEU A 68 -0.59 -1.98 -10.21
CA LEU A 68 0.12 -1.75 -8.96
C LEU A 68 -0.67 -0.76 -8.11
N PRO A 69 -1.25 -1.18 -6.98
CA PRO A 69 -2.01 -0.26 -6.15
C PRO A 69 -1.03 0.74 -5.53
N ASP A 70 -1.22 2.01 -5.85
CA ASP A 70 -0.34 3.10 -5.42
C ASP A 70 -0.37 3.26 -3.89
N LYS A 71 -1.53 2.95 -3.30
CA LYS A 71 -1.71 2.88 -1.84
C LYS A 71 -1.67 1.43 -1.36
N ARG A 72 -1.02 1.22 -0.21
CA ARG A 72 -1.06 -0.07 0.50
C ARG A 72 -2.52 -0.46 0.73
N ARG A 73 -2.91 -1.66 0.27
CA ARG A 73 -4.22 -2.25 0.63
C ARG A 73 -4.30 -2.27 2.15
N ARG A 74 -5.27 -1.53 2.70
CA ARG A 74 -5.62 -1.64 4.11
C ARG A 74 -6.30 -2.99 4.25
N THR A 75 -5.78 -3.84 5.13
CA THR A 75 -6.49 -5.05 5.55
C THR A 75 -7.75 -4.58 6.26
N GLU A 76 -8.91 -4.96 5.73
CA GLU A 76 -10.21 -4.72 6.35
C GLU A 76 -10.19 -5.37 7.74
N THR A 77 -10.37 -4.57 8.78
CA THR A 77 -10.29 -5.06 10.16
C THR A 77 -11.54 -5.86 10.53
N TRP A 78 -12.66 -5.60 9.83
CA TRP A 78 -13.97 -6.17 10.12
C TRP A 78 -14.75 -6.50 8.83
N PRO A 79 -14.29 -7.52 8.06
CA PRO A 79 -14.88 -7.83 6.74
C PRO A 79 -16.37 -8.18 6.83
N GLU A 80 -16.80 -8.85 7.90
CA GLU A 80 -18.23 -9.19 8.09
C GLU A 80 -19.09 -7.95 8.36
N LEU A 81 -18.62 -7.05 9.22
CA LEU A 81 -19.31 -5.80 9.55
C LEU A 81 -19.36 -4.88 8.33
N GLU A 82 -18.25 -4.71 7.61
CA GLU A 82 -18.21 -3.91 6.38
C GLU A 82 -19.18 -4.46 5.32
N ASN A 83 -19.25 -5.78 5.14
CA ASN A 83 -20.17 -6.40 4.20
C ASN A 83 -21.65 -6.22 4.62
N ALA A 84 -21.97 -6.39 5.91
CA ALA A 84 -23.31 -6.15 6.43
C ALA A 84 -23.73 -4.69 6.27
N LEU A 85 -22.84 -3.75 6.60
CA LEU A 85 -23.04 -2.31 6.46
C LEU A 85 -23.22 -1.92 4.99
N PHE A 86 -22.40 -2.45 4.09
CA PHE A 86 -22.48 -2.20 2.65
C PHE A 86 -23.81 -2.69 2.05
N LYS A 87 -24.27 -3.89 2.44
CA LYS A 87 -25.59 -4.41 2.04
C LYS A 87 -26.72 -3.52 2.55
N TRP A 88 -26.61 -3.00 3.77
CA TRP A 88 -27.59 -2.09 4.34
C TRP A 88 -27.58 -0.73 3.60
N ILE A 89 -26.41 -0.14 3.37
CA ILE A 89 -26.25 1.11 2.60
C ILE A 89 -26.92 0.97 1.23
N ARG A 90 -26.61 -0.09 0.47
CA ARG A 90 -27.23 -0.34 -0.83
C ARG A 90 -28.76 -0.40 -0.81
N ARG A 91 -29.35 -0.89 0.29
CA ARG A 91 -30.82 -0.91 0.46
C ARG A 91 -31.34 0.47 0.86
N ALA A 92 -30.62 1.17 1.74
CA ALA A 92 -31.00 2.46 2.27
C ALA A 92 -30.85 3.61 1.25
N GLU A 93 -29.90 3.54 0.30
CA GLU A 93 -29.71 4.58 -0.73
C GLU A 93 -30.96 4.75 -1.59
N SER A 94 -31.78 3.71 -1.71
CA SER A 94 -33.06 3.77 -2.43
C SER A 94 -34.19 4.48 -1.66
N GLN A 95 -34.02 4.73 -0.36
CA GLN A 95 -35.08 5.25 0.52
C GLN A 95 -34.68 6.50 1.31
N ILE A 96 -33.39 6.73 1.59
CA ILE A 96 -32.91 7.75 2.52
C ILE A 96 -31.60 8.38 2.00
N THR A 97 -31.44 9.69 2.20
CA THR A 97 -30.14 10.36 2.05
C THR A 97 -29.19 9.90 3.15
N ILE A 98 -28.25 9.01 2.80
CA ILE A 98 -27.33 8.43 3.78
C ILE A 98 -26.26 9.46 4.15
N SER A 99 -26.39 10.03 5.35
CA SER A 99 -25.32 10.81 5.98
C SER A 99 -24.35 9.92 6.76
N GLN A 100 -23.14 10.43 6.97
CA GLN A 100 -22.08 9.76 7.72
C GLN A 100 -22.50 9.41 9.16
N GLU A 101 -23.36 10.22 9.79
CA GLU A 101 -23.88 9.95 11.14
C GLU A 101 -24.77 8.70 11.18
N VAL A 102 -25.64 8.51 10.18
CA VAL A 102 -26.58 7.37 10.12
C VAL A 102 -25.81 6.06 9.95
N ILE A 103 -24.71 6.09 9.18
CA ILE A 103 -23.82 4.94 9.02
C ILE A 103 -23.15 4.58 10.36
N GLN A 104 -22.68 5.57 11.13
CA GLN A 104 -22.07 5.33 12.44
C GLN A 104 -23.07 4.77 13.45
N GLU A 105 -24.29 5.31 13.48
CA GLU A 105 -25.34 4.83 14.37
C GLU A 105 -25.71 3.37 14.03
N LYS A 106 -25.82 3.05 12.74
CA LYS A 106 -26.08 1.68 12.32
C LYS A 106 -24.92 0.74 12.62
N ALA A 107 -23.68 1.18 12.43
CA ALA A 107 -22.49 0.39 12.77
C ALA A 107 -22.38 0.08 14.27
N ARG A 108 -22.90 0.94 15.16
CA ARG A 108 -22.98 0.69 16.61
C ARG A 108 -24.08 -0.30 17.01
N GLN A 109 -25.10 -0.47 16.17
CA GLN A 109 -26.21 -1.39 16.42
C GLN A 109 -25.90 -2.83 15.99
N PHE A 110 -24.84 -3.04 15.20
CA PHE A 110 -24.30 -4.36 14.84
C PHE A 110 -23.24 -4.79 15.85
#